data_AF-A0A7C3ZVU7-F1
#
_entry.id   AF-A0A7C3ZVU7-F1
#
_cell.length_a   1.000
_cell.length_b   1.000
_cell.length_c   1.000
_cell.angle_alpha   90.00
_cell.angle_beta   90.00
_cell.angle_gamma   90.00
#
_symmetry.space_group_name_H-M   'P 1'
#
loop_
_entity.id
_entity.type
_entity.pdbx_description
1 polymer ?
#
loop_
_entity_poly.entity_id
_entity_poly.type
_entity_poly.pdbx_seq_one_letter_code
_entity_poly.pdbx_strand_id
1 'polypeptide(L)'
;MTKSLMTRIMRYNTKPEFVGIKQIKAKQKSQLDQFEAWVSQNEWMQIHSSHYDWWMFPINKPSGHGFKWTVYEGEIFELKQDEVYLRNYIRGVELLTKSWGWDLFSAAIILNTHPDQRWQHWPVRLYKAALSVQLFGFDDYFTSLKKYALQLMRQGEAMTYGGYDLSWLFTTGVDPDAN
;
A
#
# COMPACT_ATOMS: atom_id res chain seq x y z
N MET A 1 13.69 -8.91 -38.47
CA MET A 1 12.58 -9.03 -37.49
C MET A 1 12.62 -7.80 -36.60
N THR A 2 11.70 -6.88 -36.83
CA THR A 2 11.65 -5.55 -36.24
C THR A 2 11.26 -5.67 -34.76
N LYS A 3 12.20 -5.36 -33.85
CA LYS A 3 11.86 -5.08 -32.45
C LYS A 3 11.07 -3.79 -32.43
N SER A 4 9.74 -3.90 -32.41
CA SER A 4 8.87 -2.78 -32.04
C SER A 4 9.12 -2.49 -30.56
N LEU A 5 10.13 -1.68 -30.26
CA LEU A 5 10.15 -0.91 -29.02
C LEU A 5 9.02 0.11 -29.14
N MET A 6 7.80 -0.32 -28.84
CA MET A 6 6.79 0.62 -28.39
C MET A 6 7.30 1.17 -27.07
N THR A 7 7.91 2.35 -27.11
CA THR A 7 8.06 3.21 -25.95
C THR A 7 6.65 3.40 -25.39
N ARG A 8 6.27 2.59 -24.40
CA ARG A 8 4.97 2.72 -23.75
C ARG A 8 4.95 4.12 -23.16
N ILE A 9 4.08 4.99 -23.67
CA ILE A 9 3.88 6.32 -23.11
C ILE A 9 3.46 6.12 -21.66
N MET A 10 4.32 6.52 -20.73
CA MET A 10 4.01 6.51 -19.31
C MET A 10 3.04 7.64 -19.02
N ARG A 11 1.93 7.33 -18.35
CA ARG A 11 1.01 8.35 -17.86
C ARG A 11 1.65 9.02 -16.64
N TYR A 12 1.45 10.32 -16.54
CA TYR A 12 1.87 11.15 -15.42
C TYR A 12 0.65 11.83 -14.80
N ASN A 13 0.76 12.23 -13.54
CA ASN A 13 -0.24 13.00 -12.86
C ASN A 13 -0.10 14.49 -13.21
N THR A 14 -0.86 14.92 -14.21
CA THR A 14 -0.82 16.30 -14.71
C THR A 14 -1.78 17.25 -13.97
N LYS A 15 -2.35 16.82 -12.83
CA LYS A 15 -3.32 17.61 -12.09
C LYS A 15 -2.60 18.71 -11.29
N PRO A 16 -3.13 19.95 -11.26
CA PRO A 16 -2.45 21.08 -10.59
C PRO A 16 -2.27 20.87 -9.08
N GLU A 17 -3.12 20.06 -8.45
CA GLU A 17 -3.01 19.71 -7.04
C GLU A 17 -1.97 18.62 -6.74
N PHE A 18 -1.37 17.98 -7.75
CA PHE A 18 -0.37 16.95 -7.53
C PHE A 18 0.82 17.51 -6.74
N VAL A 19 1.19 16.85 -5.64
CA VAL A 19 2.21 17.36 -4.71
C VAL A 19 3.64 17.22 -5.23
N GLY A 20 3.85 16.42 -6.28
CA GLY A 20 5.17 16.12 -6.82
C GLY A 20 5.94 15.05 -6.05
N ILE A 21 6.86 14.39 -6.75
CA ILE A 21 7.65 13.26 -6.25
C ILE A 21 8.47 13.62 -5.01
N LYS A 22 9.07 14.82 -4.98
CA LYS A 22 9.86 15.29 -3.83
C LYS A 22 9.03 15.29 -2.54
N GLN A 23 7.78 15.76 -2.62
CA GLN A 23 6.90 15.82 -1.47
C GLN A 23 6.39 14.43 -1.05
N ILE A 24 6.13 13.54 -2.02
CA ILE A 24 5.81 12.12 -1.74
C ILE A 24 6.94 11.49 -0.92
N LYS A 25 8.20 11.59 -1.38
CA LYS A 25 9.36 11.03 -0.68
C LYS A 25 9.49 11.60 0.74
N ALA A 26 9.35 12.92 0.88
CA ALA A 26 9.47 13.59 2.18
C ALA A 26 8.36 13.15 3.17
N LYS A 27 7.11 13.03 2.72
CA LYS A 27 6.01 12.57 3.58
C LYS A 27 6.06 11.09 3.88
N GLN A 28 6.45 10.26 2.93
CA GLN A 28 6.67 8.84 3.15
C GLN A 28 7.76 8.63 4.22
N LYS A 29 8.90 9.34 4.12
CA LYS A 29 9.96 9.24 5.12
C LYS A 29 9.50 9.71 6.51
N SER A 30 8.84 10.87 6.57
CA SER A 30 8.28 11.37 7.84
C SER A 30 7.26 10.43 8.45
N GLN A 31 6.49 9.70 7.64
CA GLN A 31 5.54 8.71 8.13
C GLN A 31 6.24 7.45 8.64
N LEU A 32 7.28 7.00 7.94
CA LEU A 32 8.09 5.87 8.38
C LEU A 32 8.73 6.18 9.74
N ASP A 33 9.24 7.39 9.94
CA ASP A 33 9.81 7.80 11.23
C ASP A 33 8.78 7.70 12.37
N GLN A 34 7.52 8.01 12.09
CA GLN A 34 6.43 7.81 13.06
C GLN A 34 6.17 6.32 13.32
N PHE A 35 6.11 5.49 12.27
CA PHE A 35 5.94 4.04 12.45
C PHE A 35 7.05 3.44 13.32
N GLU A 36 8.31 3.80 13.04
CA GLU A 36 9.45 3.31 13.81
C GLU A 36 9.41 3.79 15.27
N ALA A 37 9.05 5.06 15.50
CA ALA A 37 8.87 5.59 16.83
C ALA A 37 7.76 4.85 17.60
N TRP A 38 6.60 4.63 17.00
CA TRP A 38 5.48 3.93 17.64
C TRP A 38 5.82 2.47 17.94
N VAL A 39 6.44 1.76 17.00
CA VAL A 39 6.85 0.36 17.21
C VAL A 39 7.91 0.24 18.31
N SER A 40 8.87 1.17 18.37
CA SER A 40 9.87 1.18 19.45
C SER A 40 9.29 1.40 20.84
N GLN A 41 8.09 1.99 20.92
CA GLN A 41 7.37 2.28 22.16
C GLN A 41 6.20 1.31 22.42
N ASN A 42 6.05 0.25 21.62
CA ASN A 42 4.90 -0.66 21.63
C ASN A 42 3.53 0.01 21.39
N GLU A 43 3.51 1.19 20.77
CA GLU A 43 2.31 1.97 20.48
C GLU A 43 1.62 1.52 19.18
N TRP A 44 1.37 0.22 19.04
CA TRP A 44 0.80 -0.37 17.82
C TRP A 44 -0.54 0.24 17.42
N MET A 45 -1.35 0.69 18.39
CA MET A 45 -2.62 1.37 18.15
C MET A 45 -2.47 2.66 17.32
N GLN A 46 -1.33 3.36 17.41
CA GLN A 46 -1.09 4.58 16.64
C GLN A 46 -1.00 4.32 15.14
N ILE A 47 -0.49 3.15 14.74
CA ILE A 47 -0.53 2.72 13.34
C ILE A 47 -1.98 2.53 12.88
N HIS A 48 -2.88 2.10 13.77
CA HIS A 48 -4.27 1.83 13.40
C HIS A 48 -5.13 3.08 13.29
N SER A 49 -4.93 4.04 14.20
CA SER A 49 -5.71 5.28 14.31
C SER A 49 -5.24 6.40 13.39
N SER A 50 -4.03 6.31 12.83
CA SER A 50 -3.45 7.38 12.01
C SER A 50 -3.89 7.34 10.53
N HIS A 51 -3.93 8.51 9.91
CA HIS A 51 -4.21 8.68 8.49
C HIS A 51 -2.91 8.83 7.71
N TYR A 52 -2.54 7.83 6.92
CA TYR A 52 -1.29 7.89 6.14
C TYR A 52 -1.33 7.19 4.80
N ASP A 53 -2.40 6.42 4.53
CA ASP A 53 -2.37 5.43 3.45
C ASP A 53 -1.98 6.03 2.10
N TRP A 54 -2.35 7.30 1.84
CA TRP A 54 -2.14 7.95 0.55
C TRP A 54 -0.67 8.29 0.24
N TRP A 55 0.10 8.74 1.23
CA TRP A 55 1.52 9.05 1.02
C TRP A 55 2.43 7.87 1.37
N MET A 56 1.98 6.96 2.25
CA MET A 56 2.73 5.76 2.58
C MET A 56 2.55 4.66 1.52
N PHE A 57 1.36 4.54 0.93
CA PHE A 57 0.99 3.55 -0.09
C PHE A 57 0.26 4.22 -1.27
N PRO A 58 0.95 5.07 -2.05
CA PRO A 58 0.33 5.77 -3.17
C PRO A 58 -0.17 4.78 -4.23
N ILE A 59 -1.33 5.08 -4.82
CA ILE A 59 -2.01 4.28 -5.85
C ILE A 59 -2.49 5.13 -7.01
N ASN A 60 -2.90 4.50 -8.11
CA ASN A 60 -3.40 5.14 -9.32
C ASN A 60 -4.89 5.55 -9.27
N LYS A 61 -5.45 5.69 -8.06
CA LYS A 61 -6.82 6.16 -7.83
C LYS A 61 -6.82 7.46 -7.01
N PRO A 62 -7.76 8.39 -7.28
CA PRO A 62 -7.91 9.59 -6.48
C PRO A 62 -8.45 9.27 -5.08
N SER A 63 -8.34 10.26 -4.19
CA SER A 63 -8.73 10.18 -2.79
C SER A 63 -9.74 11.27 -2.43
N GLY A 64 -10.16 11.32 -1.16
CA GLY A 64 -10.79 12.52 -0.59
C GLY A 64 -9.89 13.77 -0.64
N HIS A 65 -8.59 13.60 -0.87
CA HIS A 65 -7.64 14.69 -1.16
C HIS A 65 -7.49 14.97 -2.67
N GLY A 66 -8.38 14.45 -3.51
CA GLY A 66 -8.29 14.53 -4.97
C GLY A 66 -7.08 13.76 -5.49
N PHE A 67 -6.37 14.36 -6.44
CA PHE A 67 -5.22 13.76 -7.12
C PHE A 67 -3.86 14.09 -6.45
N LYS A 68 -3.87 14.70 -5.26
CA LYS A 68 -2.65 15.12 -4.54
C LYS A 68 -1.58 14.03 -4.46
N TRP A 69 -1.98 12.81 -4.14
CA TRP A 69 -1.09 11.68 -3.89
C TRP A 69 -1.20 10.56 -4.94
N THR A 70 -2.00 10.77 -5.98
CA THR A 70 -2.20 9.77 -7.04
C THR A 70 -0.93 9.68 -7.88
N VAL A 71 -0.48 8.44 -8.11
CA VAL A 71 0.70 8.15 -8.92
C VAL A 71 0.31 7.26 -10.11
N TYR A 72 0.92 7.51 -11.26
CA TYR A 72 0.80 6.68 -12.45
C TYR A 72 2.17 6.09 -12.82
N GLU A 73 2.28 5.48 -14.00
CA GLU A 73 3.48 4.78 -14.45
C GLU A 73 4.74 5.67 -14.40
N GLY A 74 4.59 6.95 -14.74
CA GLY A 74 5.69 7.91 -14.76
C GLY A 74 6.25 8.19 -13.36
N GLU A 75 5.39 8.52 -12.40
CA GLU A 75 5.83 8.76 -11.02
C GLU A 75 6.37 7.50 -10.36
N ILE A 76 5.75 6.34 -10.62
CA ILE A 76 6.22 5.04 -10.09
C ILE A 76 7.60 4.73 -10.65
N PHE A 77 7.82 4.95 -11.96
CA PHE A 77 9.12 4.73 -12.59
C PHE A 77 10.22 5.56 -11.92
N GLU A 78 9.96 6.85 -11.67
CA GLU A 78 10.91 7.76 -11.01
C GLU A 78 11.14 7.42 -9.53
N LEU A 79 10.09 7.07 -8.79
CA LEU A 79 10.21 6.63 -7.39
C LEU A 79 11.05 5.35 -7.27
N LYS A 80 10.93 4.44 -8.24
CA LYS A 80 11.71 3.21 -8.31
C LYS A 80 13.20 3.41 -8.63
N GLN A 81 13.60 4.59 -9.11
CA GLN A 81 15.03 4.91 -9.29
C GLN A 81 15.71 5.32 -7.97
N ASP A 82 14.96 5.45 -6.87
CA ASP A 82 15.47 5.87 -5.56
C ASP A 82 15.47 4.69 -4.58
N GLU A 83 16.63 4.07 -4.39
CA GLU A 83 16.80 2.92 -3.50
C GLU A 83 16.46 3.24 -2.04
N VAL A 84 16.69 4.48 -1.60
CA VAL A 84 16.36 4.91 -0.23
C VAL A 84 14.85 4.96 -0.07
N TYR A 85 14.14 5.53 -1.03
CA TYR A 85 12.68 5.52 -1.04
C TYR A 85 12.14 4.09 -1.02
N LEU A 86 12.63 3.19 -1.88
CA LEU A 86 12.14 1.81 -1.94
C LEU A 86 12.38 1.04 -0.64
N ARG A 87 13.58 1.17 -0.04
CA ARG A 87 13.86 0.56 1.26
C ARG A 87 12.91 1.06 2.34
N ASN A 88 12.69 2.37 2.41
CA ASN A 88 11.78 2.97 3.38
C ASN A 88 10.32 2.54 3.12
N TYR A 89 9.92 2.45 1.85
CA TYR A 89 8.59 2.03 1.43
C TYR A 89 8.30 0.61 1.90
N ILE A 90 9.18 -0.35 1.58
CA ILE A 90 9.03 -1.76 2.00
C ILE A 90 9.05 -1.89 3.52
N ARG A 91 9.91 -1.13 4.21
CA ARG A 91 9.92 -1.11 5.68
C ARG A 91 8.56 -0.65 6.24
N GLY A 92 7.93 0.36 5.65
CA GLY A 92 6.61 0.77 6.11
C GLY A 92 5.49 -0.23 5.79
N VAL A 93 5.57 -0.97 4.67
CA VAL A 93 4.66 -2.11 4.40
C VAL A 93 4.84 -3.18 5.47
N GLU A 94 6.09 -3.54 5.80
CA GLU A 94 6.42 -4.52 6.84
C GLU A 94 5.87 -4.10 8.22
N LEU A 95 6.08 -2.85 8.63
CA LEU A 95 5.58 -2.35 9.92
C LEU A 95 4.05 -2.34 9.98
N LEU A 96 3.39 -2.00 8.87
CA LEU A 96 1.94 -2.08 8.77
C LEU A 96 1.45 -3.52 8.90
N THR A 97 2.03 -4.49 8.18
CA THR A 97 1.56 -5.88 8.31
C THR A 97 1.84 -6.45 9.70
N LYS A 98 2.97 -6.08 10.31
CA LYS A 98 3.28 -6.45 11.69
C LYS A 98 2.28 -5.87 12.68
N SER A 99 1.72 -4.68 12.43
CA SER A 99 0.64 -4.13 13.26
C SER A 99 -0.66 -4.92 13.15
N TRP A 100 -0.81 -5.79 12.14
CA TRP A 100 -1.92 -6.73 12.04
C TRP A 100 -1.59 -8.14 12.55
N GLY A 101 -0.36 -8.35 13.05
CA GLY A 101 0.13 -9.68 13.42
C GLY A 101 0.48 -10.56 12.22
N TRP A 102 0.81 -9.96 11.07
CA TRP A 102 1.23 -10.67 9.86
C TRP A 102 2.69 -10.36 9.52
N ASP A 103 3.48 -11.41 9.32
CA ASP A 103 4.83 -11.30 8.79
C ASP A 103 4.77 -11.21 7.25
N LEU A 104 5.19 -10.07 6.72
CA LEU A 104 5.17 -9.80 5.28
C LEU A 104 6.02 -10.80 4.51
N PHE A 105 7.19 -11.17 5.02
CA PHE A 105 8.20 -11.93 4.29
C PHE A 105 7.94 -13.42 4.32
N SER A 106 7.55 -13.97 5.49
CA SER A 106 7.16 -15.37 5.59
C SER A 106 5.72 -15.63 5.18
N ALA A 107 4.94 -14.58 4.91
CA ALA A 107 3.52 -14.64 4.58
C ALA A 107 2.75 -15.53 5.58
N ALA A 108 2.91 -15.23 6.87
CA ALA A 108 2.37 -16.02 7.97
C ALA A 108 1.94 -15.15 9.17
N ILE A 109 1.10 -15.72 10.02
CA ILE A 109 0.70 -15.11 11.29
C ILE A 109 1.90 -15.12 12.25
N ILE A 110 2.12 -14.00 12.92
CA ILE A 110 3.09 -13.87 14.00
C ILE A 110 2.42 -14.36 15.29
N LEU A 111 3.08 -15.28 16.01
CA LEU A 111 2.57 -15.80 17.28
C LEU A 111 3.00 -14.90 18.44
N ASN A 112 2.21 -14.88 19.52
CA ASN A 112 2.51 -14.15 20.76
C ASN A 112 2.76 -12.64 20.56
N THR A 113 1.99 -12.00 19.68
CA THR A 113 2.08 -10.56 19.41
C THR A 113 1.45 -9.72 20.54
N HIS A 114 1.74 -8.42 20.54
CA HIS A 114 1.04 -7.46 21.39
C HIS A 114 -0.49 -7.49 21.13
N PRO A 115 -1.37 -7.24 22.13
CA PRO A 115 -2.82 -7.28 21.93
C PRO A 115 -3.37 -6.40 20.80
N ASP A 116 -2.68 -5.29 20.51
CA ASP A 116 -3.03 -4.37 19.42
C ASP A 116 -2.48 -4.79 18.04
N GLN A 117 -1.59 -5.77 18.00
CA GLN A 117 -1.07 -6.35 16.76
C GLN A 117 -2.04 -7.38 16.20
N ARG A 118 -3.18 -6.88 15.73
CA ARG A 118 -4.30 -7.67 15.21
C ARG A 118 -5.02 -6.93 14.11
N TRP A 119 -5.87 -7.63 13.37
CA TRP A 119 -6.79 -7.00 12.42
C TRP A 119 -7.70 -5.99 13.15
N GLN A 120 -7.90 -4.81 12.55
CA GLN A 120 -8.69 -3.71 13.13
C GLN A 120 -9.85 -3.28 12.21
N HIS A 121 -10.27 -4.15 11.29
CA HIS A 121 -11.42 -3.92 10.41
C HIS A 121 -11.30 -2.69 9.50
N TRP A 122 -10.09 -2.40 9.00
CA TRP A 122 -9.83 -1.33 8.03
C TRP A 122 -9.40 -1.91 6.66
N PRO A 123 -10.31 -2.55 5.90
CA PRO A 123 -10.00 -3.20 4.62
C PRO A 123 -9.39 -2.26 3.58
N VAL A 124 -9.77 -0.97 3.59
CA VAL A 124 -9.20 0.04 2.68
C VAL A 124 -7.68 0.19 2.83
N ARG A 125 -7.14 0.00 4.04
CA ARG A 125 -5.71 0.13 4.29
C ARG A 125 -4.94 -1.05 3.71
N LEU A 126 -5.45 -2.27 3.90
CA LEU A 126 -4.92 -3.48 3.26
C LEU A 126 -5.01 -3.38 1.73
N TYR A 127 -6.15 -2.94 1.21
CA TYR A 127 -6.34 -2.70 -0.22
C TYR A 127 -5.30 -1.72 -0.80
N LYS A 128 -5.10 -0.56 -0.18
CA LYS A 128 -4.13 0.44 -0.67
C LYS A 128 -2.70 -0.08 -0.59
N ALA A 129 -2.31 -0.73 0.51
CA ALA A 129 -0.99 -1.34 0.63
C ALA A 129 -0.77 -2.39 -0.47
N ALA A 130 -1.74 -3.29 -0.69
CA ALA A 130 -1.67 -4.33 -1.70
C ALA A 130 -1.63 -3.79 -3.13
N LEU A 131 -2.53 -2.87 -3.48
CA LEU A 131 -2.55 -2.26 -4.81
C LEU A 131 -1.27 -1.46 -5.06
N SER A 132 -0.77 -0.75 -4.04
CA SER A 132 0.48 0.00 -4.14
C SER A 132 1.66 -0.92 -4.44
N VAL A 133 1.85 -2.02 -3.70
CA VAL A 133 2.96 -2.94 -3.97
C VAL A 133 2.83 -3.63 -5.33
N GLN A 134 1.60 -3.91 -5.79
CA GLN A 134 1.33 -4.42 -7.13
C GLN A 134 1.71 -3.40 -8.21
N LEU A 135 1.32 -2.13 -8.07
CA LEU A 135 1.66 -1.06 -9.01
C LEU A 135 3.18 -0.83 -9.11
N PHE A 136 3.89 -0.99 -8.01
CA PHE A 136 5.36 -0.89 -7.98
C PHE A 136 6.06 -2.15 -8.52
N GLY A 137 5.33 -3.24 -8.76
CA GLY A 137 5.86 -4.51 -9.28
C GLY A 137 6.55 -5.37 -8.23
N PHE A 138 6.15 -5.27 -6.96
CA PHE A 138 6.63 -6.13 -5.88
C PHE A 138 5.69 -7.34 -5.69
N ASP A 139 5.73 -8.26 -6.65
CA ASP A 139 4.77 -9.36 -6.77
C ASP A 139 4.77 -10.31 -5.55
N ASP A 140 5.92 -10.55 -4.93
CA ASP A 140 6.02 -11.39 -3.73
C ASP A 140 5.30 -10.76 -2.53
N TYR A 141 5.44 -9.43 -2.34
CA TYR A 141 4.76 -8.70 -1.28
C TYR A 141 3.26 -8.60 -1.55
N PHE A 142 2.86 -8.40 -2.81
CA PHE A 142 1.46 -8.48 -3.20
C PHE A 142 0.86 -9.86 -2.89
N THR A 143 1.59 -10.93 -3.21
CA THR A 143 1.18 -12.32 -2.94
C THR A 143 0.99 -12.56 -1.44
N SER A 144 1.90 -12.05 -0.61
CA SER A 144 1.79 -12.12 0.86
C SER A 144 0.54 -11.40 1.37
N LEU A 145 0.30 -10.16 0.94
CA LEU A 145 -0.89 -9.39 1.32
C LEU A 145 -2.19 -10.01 0.83
N LYS A 146 -2.20 -10.57 -0.39
CA LYS A 146 -3.33 -11.32 -0.95
C LYS A 146 -3.63 -12.56 -0.10
N LYS A 147 -2.61 -13.30 0.33
CA LYS A 147 -2.77 -14.44 1.23
C LYS A 147 -3.40 -14.04 2.56
N TYR A 148 -2.96 -12.91 3.13
CA TYR A 148 -3.54 -12.35 4.35
C TYR A 148 -5.01 -11.96 4.17
N ALA A 149 -5.34 -11.22 3.10
CA ALA A 149 -6.71 -10.83 2.79
C ALA A 149 -7.65 -12.04 2.62
N LEU A 150 -7.21 -13.06 1.88
CA LEU A 150 -7.98 -14.29 1.69
C LEU A 150 -8.17 -15.05 3.00
N GLN A 151 -7.21 -15.00 3.92
CA GLN A 151 -7.37 -15.58 5.25
C GLN A 151 -8.43 -14.83 6.07
N LEU A 152 -8.38 -13.50 6.09
CA LEU A 152 -9.40 -12.68 6.76
C LEU A 152 -10.80 -12.97 6.20
N MET A 153 -10.94 -13.05 4.88
CA MET A 153 -12.22 -13.38 4.23
C MET A 153 -12.74 -14.76 4.64
N ARG A 154 -11.87 -15.77 4.73
CA ARG A 154 -12.25 -17.11 5.24
C ARG A 154 -12.70 -17.08 6.71
N GLN A 155 -12.24 -16.09 7.48
CA GLN A 155 -12.64 -15.86 8.86
C GLN A 155 -13.93 -15.02 8.97
N GLY A 156 -14.53 -14.63 7.85
CA GLY A 156 -15.78 -13.86 7.81
C GLY A 156 -15.60 -12.35 7.70
N GLU A 157 -14.38 -11.84 7.56
CA GLU A 157 -14.13 -10.41 7.37
C GLU A 157 -14.56 -9.94 5.98
N ALA A 158 -15.31 -8.84 5.93
CA ALA A 158 -15.68 -8.20 4.69
C ALA A 158 -14.55 -7.29 4.17
N MET A 159 -14.27 -7.36 2.87
CA MET A 159 -13.35 -6.46 2.18
C MET A 159 -14.11 -5.32 1.51
N THR A 160 -14.95 -4.61 2.27
CA THR A 160 -15.76 -3.50 1.76
C THR A 160 -15.43 -2.20 2.48
N TYR A 161 -15.51 -1.07 1.76
CA TYR A 161 -15.28 0.24 2.35
C TYR A 161 -16.00 1.32 1.56
N GLY A 162 -16.72 2.22 2.25
CA GLY A 162 -17.38 3.36 1.62
C GLY A 162 -18.39 2.98 0.52
N GLY A 163 -19.01 1.80 0.61
CA GLY A 163 -19.93 1.27 -0.40
C GLY A 163 -19.27 0.50 -1.55
N TYR A 164 -17.94 0.42 -1.59
CA TYR A 164 -17.19 -0.31 -2.62
C TYR A 164 -16.77 -1.69 -2.13
N ASP A 165 -16.83 -2.68 -3.03
CA ASP A 165 -16.18 -3.99 -2.84
C ASP A 165 -14.70 -3.88 -3.25
N LEU A 166 -13.81 -4.18 -2.31
CA LEU A 166 -12.36 -4.19 -2.51
C LEU A 166 -11.82 -5.61 -2.66
N SER A 167 -12.67 -6.63 -2.50
CA SER A 167 -12.29 -8.05 -2.54
C SER A 167 -11.78 -8.50 -3.90
N TRP A 168 -12.18 -7.81 -4.98
CA TRP A 168 -11.77 -8.11 -6.35
C TRP A 168 -10.25 -8.15 -6.49
N LEU A 169 -9.52 -7.25 -5.81
CA LEU A 169 -8.05 -7.19 -5.88
C LEU A 169 -7.43 -8.51 -5.41
N PHE A 170 -8.06 -9.15 -4.43
CA PHE A 170 -7.59 -10.37 -3.80
C PHE A 170 -8.22 -11.65 -4.38
N THR A 171 -9.24 -11.52 -5.24
CA THR A 171 -9.97 -12.66 -5.79
C THR A 171 -9.81 -12.71 -7.31
N THR A 172 -10.59 -11.93 -8.05
CA THR A 172 -10.64 -11.91 -9.52
C THR A 172 -9.41 -11.25 -10.13
N GLY A 173 -8.79 -10.30 -9.43
CA GLY A 173 -7.75 -9.41 -9.96
C GLY A 173 -8.28 -8.42 -10.99
N VAL A 174 -9.59 -8.35 -11.20
CA VAL A 174 -10.25 -7.51 -12.19
C VAL A 174 -10.99 -6.41 -11.46
N ASP A 175 -10.55 -5.17 -11.66
CA ASP A 175 -11.19 -3.99 -11.10
C ASP A 175 -12.57 -3.79 -11.77
N PRO A 176 -13.68 -3.88 -11.02
CA PRO A 176 -15.02 -3.71 -11.59
C PRO A 176 -15.26 -2.29 -12.13
N ASP A 177 -14.45 -1.32 -11.69
CA ASP A 177 -14.53 0.08 -12.11
C ASP A 177 -13.47 0.42 -13.19
N ALA A 178 -12.71 -0.55 -13.70
CA ALA A 178 -11.80 -0.31 -14.82
C ALA A 178 -12.59 -0.22 -16.13
N ASN A 179 -12.72 1.01 -16.64
CA ASN A 179 -13.17 1.29 -18.01
C ASN A 179 -12.09 0.99 -19.04
#